data_AF-A0A5S3NCS9-F1
#
_entry.id   AF-A0A5S3NCS9-F1
#
_cell.length_a   1.000
_cell.length_b   1.000
_cell.length_c   1.000
_cell.angle_alpha   90.00
_cell.angle_beta   90.00
_cell.angle_gamma   90.00
#
_symmetry.space_group_name_H-M   'P 1'
#
loop_
_entity.id
_entity.type
_entity.pdbx_description
1 polymer ?
#
loop_
_entity_poly.entity_id
_entity_poly.type
_entity_poly.pdbx_seq_one_letter_code
_entity_poly.pdbx_strand_id
1 'polypeptide(L)' 'MYKVIRYKNKKQYASFLRSQLSSYEQILIFYNCLHENGKQKFKPLIEEFHLFKNIDESLLFNKLHKKAYKISAFEKE' A
#
# COMPACT_ATOMS: atom_id res chain seq x y z
N MET A 1 -22.81 19.66 1.52
CA MET A 1 -21.88 19.89 0.40
C MET A 1 -20.89 18.73 0.34
N TYR A 2 -21.14 17.71 -0.48
CA TYR A 2 -20.21 16.58 -0.62
C TYR A 2 -18.95 17.04 -1.37
N LYS A 3 -17.82 17.03 -0.68
CA LYS A 3 -16.53 17.46 -1.22
C LYS A 3 -16.05 16.40 -2.21
N VAL A 4 -16.24 16.64 -3.51
CA VAL A 4 -15.72 15.78 -4.58
C VAL A 4 -14.19 15.72 -4.45
N ILE A 5 -13.65 14.57 -4.05
CA ILE A 5 -12.21 14.39 -3.85
C ILE A 5 -11.55 14.32 -5.23
N ARG A 6 -10.90 15.42 -5.64
CA ARG A 6 -10.09 15.47 -6.87
C ARG A 6 -8.94 14.46 -6.78
N TYR A 7 -8.56 13.83 -7.90
CA TYR A 7 -7.55 12.75 -7.95
C TYR A 7 -6.22 13.10 -7.26
N LYS A 8 -5.76 14.35 -7.39
CA LYS A 8 -4.56 14.88 -6.71
C LYS A 8 -4.64 14.77 -5.19
N ASN A 9 -5.83 14.92 -4.61
CA ASN A 9 -6.06 14.78 -3.19
C ASN A 9 -5.99 13.31 -2.75
N LYS A 10 -6.41 12.36 -3.58
CA LYS A 10 -6.41 10.92 -3.21
C LYS A 10 -5.00 10.38 -2.96
N LYS A 11 -4.04 10.67 -3.85
CA LYS A 11 -2.64 10.28 -3.63
C LYS A 11 -2.03 10.96 -2.39
N GLN A 12 -2.42 12.20 -2.13
CA GLN A 12 -1.98 12.92 -0.93
C GLN A 12 -2.57 12.31 0.35
N TYR A 13 -3.85 11.94 0.34
CA TYR A 13 -4.49 11.23 1.45
C TYR A 13 -3.88 9.85 1.68
N ALA A 14 -3.54 9.10 0.62
CA ALA A 14 -2.87 7.81 0.76
C ALA A 14 -1.46 7.97 1.36
N SER A 15 -0.72 9.01 0.95
CA SER A 15 0.58 9.32 1.55
C SER A 15 0.45 9.70 3.02
N PHE A 16 -0.58 10.47 3.39
CA PHE A 16 -0.88 10.82 4.77
C PHE A 16 -1.30 9.59 5.59
N LEU A 17 -2.19 8.76 5.06
CA LEU A 17 -2.61 7.51 5.70
C LEU A 17 -1.40 6.61 6.00
N ARG A 18 -0.52 6.42 5.01
CA ARG A 18 0.69 5.63 5.17
C ARG A 18 1.62 6.19 6.25
N SER A 19 1.71 7.52 6.42
CA SER A 19 2.55 8.11 7.45
C SER A 19 2.01 7.92 8.87
N GLN A 20 0.73 7.60 9.03
CA GLN A 20 0.12 7.30 10.32
C GLN A 20 0.31 5.82 10.73
N LEU A 21 0.57 4.94 9.77
CA LEU A 21 0.76 3.51 10.03
C LEU A 21 2.19 3.24 10.50
N SER A 22 2.32 2.49 11.60
CA SER A 22 3.61 1.96 12.04
C SER A 22 4.18 0.95 11.03
N SER A 23 5.49 0.71 11.07
CA SER A 23 6.14 -0.28 10.19
C SER A 23 5.49 -1.66 10.33
N TYR A 24 5.15 -2.09 11.55
CA TYR A 24 4.50 -3.37 11.80
C TYR A 24 3.08 -3.46 11.20
N GLU A 25 2.28 -2.40 11.30
CA GLU A 25 0.95 -2.37 10.67
C GLU A 25 1.04 -2.40 9.15
N GLN A 26 2.05 -1.75 8.56
CA GLN A 26 2.31 -1.83 7.13
C GLN A 26 2.64 -3.28 6.70
N ILE A 27 3.41 -4.02 7.49
CA ILE A 27 3.69 -5.44 7.24
C ILE A 27 2.41 -6.30 7.39
N LEU A 28 1.60 -6.03 8.40
CA LEU A 28 0.33 -6.74 8.58
C LEU A 28 -0.60 -6.52 7.37
N ILE A 29 -0.71 -5.28 6.89
CA ILE A 29 -1.47 -4.94 5.67
C ILE A 29 -0.86 -5.61 4.44
N PHE A 30 0.46 -5.64 4.33
CA PHE A 30 1.18 -6.33 3.25
C PHE A 30 0.77 -7.79 3.13
N TYR A 31 0.71 -8.54 4.23
CA TYR A 31 0.31 -9.95 4.16
C TYR A 31 -1.21 -10.13 4.00
N ASN A 32 -2.03 -9.27 4.61
CA ASN A 32 -3.47 -9.31 4.44
C ASN A 32 -3.92 -9.07 2.98
N CYS A 33 -3.20 -8.22 2.25
CA CYS A 33 -3.47 -7.96 0.84
C CYS A 33 -3.17 -9.17 -0.08
N LEU A 34 -2.39 -10.16 0.39
CA LEU A 34 -2.13 -11.39 -0.36
C LEU A 34 -3.20 -12.46 -0.15
N HIS A 35 -3.98 -12.35 0.93
CA HIS A 35 -5.14 -13.21 1.17
C HIS A 35 -6.21 -13.00 0.10
N GLU A 36 -7.02 -14.02 -0.20
CA GLU A 36 -8.02 -13.98 -1.29
C GLU A 36 -8.95 -12.77 -1.21
N ASN A 37 -9.43 -12.45 0.00
CA ASN A 37 -10.28 -11.30 0.27
C ASN A 37 -9.57 -9.94 0.07
N GLY A 38 -8.26 -9.87 0.33
CA GLY A 38 -7.45 -8.66 0.16
C GLY A 38 -6.97 -8.46 -1.29
N LYS A 39 -6.77 -9.57 -2.01
CA LYS A 39 -6.18 -9.59 -3.35
C LYS A 39 -7.05 -8.93 -4.42
N GLN A 40 -8.37 -9.03 -4.31
CA GLN A 40 -9.30 -8.52 -5.34
C GLN A 40 -9.47 -7.01 -5.30
N LYS A 41 -9.56 -6.40 -4.11
CA LYS A 41 -9.88 -4.98 -3.95
C LYS A 41 -8.76 -4.17 -3.34
N PHE A 42 -8.10 -4.70 -2.31
CA PHE A 42 -7.16 -3.93 -1.53
C PHE A 42 -5.78 -3.86 -2.17
N LYS A 43 -5.28 -4.99 -2.68
CA LYS A 43 -4.02 -5.04 -3.43
C LYS A 43 -3.96 -4.04 -4.62
N PRO A 44 -4.98 -3.92 -5.48
CA PRO A 44 -4.98 -2.89 -6.52
C PRO A 44 -4.85 -1.46 -6.00
N LEU A 45 -5.46 -1.15 -4.85
CA LEU A 45 -5.34 0.17 -4.23
C LEU A 45 -3.93 0.42 -3.69
N ILE A 46 -3.30 -0.59 -3.09
CA ILE A 46 -1.90 -0.51 -2.68
C ILE A 46 -1.01 -0.14 -3.87
N GLU A 47 -1.22 -0.84 -5.00
CA GLU A 47 -0.46 -0.66 -6.24
C GLU A 47 -0.74 0.70 -6.92
N GLU A 48 -1.97 1.19 -6.89
CA GLU A 48 -2.35 2.50 -7.47
C GLU A 48 -1.79 3.69 -6.65
N PHE A 49 -1.77 3.54 -5.32
CA PHE A 49 -1.45 4.62 -4.40
C PHE A 49 -0.03 4.55 -3.81
N HIS A 50 0.80 3.61 -4.25
CA HIS A 50 2.19 3.45 -3.84
C HIS A 50 2.34 3.31 -2.31
N LEU A 51 1.43 2.55 -1.67
CA LEU A 51 1.33 2.51 -0.21
C LEU A 51 2.54 1.83 0.47
N PHE A 52 3.37 1.10 -0.28
CA PHE A 52 4.57 0.44 0.25
C PHE A 52 5.87 1.16 -0.12
N LYS A 53 5.80 2.42 -0.55
CA LYS A 53 6.98 3.20 -0.96
C LYS A 53 8.11 3.28 0.08
N ASN A 54 7.76 3.32 1.37
CA ASN A 54 8.74 3.34 2.46
C ASN A 54 8.53 2.16 3.43
N ILE A 55 8.12 1.00 2.93
CA ILE A 55 7.92 -0.18 3.77
C ILE A 55 9.26 -0.64 4.35
N ASP A 56 9.26 -1.07 5.60
CA ASP A 56 10.44 -1.64 6.24
C ASP A 56 10.66 -3.09 5.79
N GLU A 57 11.53 -3.28 4.80
CA GLU A 57 11.82 -4.60 4.22
C GLU A 57 12.50 -5.56 5.20
N SER A 58 13.09 -5.05 6.29
CA SER A 58 13.70 -5.91 7.31
C SER A 58 12.66 -6.70 8.11
N LEU A 59 11.43 -6.20 8.16
CA LEU A 59 10.31 -6.81 8.88
C LEU A 59 9.51 -7.81 8.01
N LEU A 60 9.87 -7.96 6.72
CA LEU A 60 9.26 -8.98 5.87
C LEU A 60 9.79 -10.37 6.24
N PHE A 61 8.89 -11.33 6.49
CA PHE A 61 9.27 -12.75 6.67
C PHE A 61 10.14 -13.29 5.53
N ASN A 62 9.89 -12.86 4.29
CA ASN A 62 10.76 -13.14 3.15
C ASN A 62 10.71 -11.98 2.15
N LYS A 63 11.87 -11.44 1.78
CA LYS A 63 12.00 -10.35 0.80
C LYS A 63 11.45 -10.73 -0.58
N LEU A 64 11.43 -12.03 -0.94
CA LEU A 64 10.85 -12.51 -2.18
C LEU A 64 9.34 -12.28 -2.27
N HIS A 65 8.64 -12.13 -1.14
CA HIS A 65 7.20 -11.83 -1.14
C HIS A 65 6.88 -10.49 -1.81
N LYS A 66 7.84 -9.56 -1.92
CA LYS A 66 7.66 -8.32 -2.70
C LYS A 66 7.25 -8.58 -4.15
N LYS A 67 7.69 -9.70 -4.74
CA LYS A 67 7.34 -10.12 -6.10
C LYS A 67 5.85 -10.39 -6.28
N ALA A 68 5.10 -10.53 -5.18
CA ALA A 68 3.65 -10.67 -5.24
C ALA A 68 2.95 -9.35 -5.61
N TYR A 69 3.63 -8.20 -5.58
CA TYR A 69 3.11 -6.89 -5.95
C TYR A 69 3.77 -6.35 -7.22
N LYS A 70 3.05 -5.48 -7.93
CA LYS A 70 3.66 -4.67 -9.00
C LYS A 70 4.66 -3.67 -8.42
N ILE A 71 5.60 -3.22 -9.24
CA ILE A 71 6.60 -2.21 -8.85
C ILE A 71 5.94 -0.89 -8.41
N SER A 72 4.77 -0.59 -8.96
CA SER A 72 3.97 0.59 -8.61
C SER A 72 3.55 0.61 -7.13
N ALA A 73 3.51 -0.52 -6.41
CA ALA A 73 3.27 -0.51 -4.97
C ALA A 73 4.39 0.18 -4.18
N PHE A 74 5.62 0.15 -4.69
CA PHE A 74 6.84 0.63 -4.02
C PHE A 74 7.38 1.93 -4.65
N GLU A 75 7.15 2.16 -5.94
CA GLU A 75 7.71 3.31 -6.64
C GLU A 75 6.64 4.03 -7.46
N LYS A 76 6.84 5.35 -7.65
CA LYS A 76 6.05 6.09 -8.64
C LYS A 76 6.69 5.81 -10.00
N GLU A 77 5.99 5.06 -10.85
CA GLU A 77 6.21 5.11 -12.30
C GLU A 77 6.03 6.54 -12.82
#